data_AF-J1KGN3-F1
#
_entry.id   AF-J1KGN3-F1
#
_cell.length_a   1.000
_cell.length_b   1.000
_cell.length_c   1.000
_cell.angle_alpha   90.00
_cell.angle_beta   90.00
_cell.angle_gamma   90.00
#
_symmetry.space_group_name_H-M   'P 1'
#
loop_
_entity.id
_entity.type
_entity.pdbx_description
1 polymer ?
#
loop_
_entity_poly.entity_id
_entity_poly.type
_entity_poly.pdbx_seq_one_letter_code
_entity_poly.pdbx_strand_id
1 'polypeptide(L)'
;GKGKNSTAVGLHNVADGQIANGSHDAVTGGQINSIGESIAKFLGGEASFKDGGLTQPTYKLSDVSTEGKVTDKTFTDVGSAFTGLDKNIKNVNDRIKEVSEGVAQDSLNWSNTEGAFVAQHGKEGAKANSKIKFLAAGDVGQASTEAVNGSQLYALGSSVAQYFGGGAGYDKEGNLKAPSFKV
;
A
#
# COMPACT_ATOMS: atom_id res chain seq x y z
N GLY A 1 -53.53 -11.42 -42.73
CA GLY A 1 -52.27 -12.17 -42.79
C GLY A 1 -52.14 -12.84 -44.14
N LYS A 2 -50.95 -12.84 -44.74
CA LYS A 2 -50.65 -13.77 -45.85
C LYS A 2 -50.36 -15.14 -45.22
N GLY A 3 -50.82 -16.22 -45.85
CA GLY A 3 -50.92 -17.56 -45.25
C GLY A 3 -49.59 -18.19 -44.81
N LYS A 4 -49.65 -19.46 -44.40
CA LYS A 4 -48.64 -20.22 -43.64
C LYS A 4 -47.19 -20.24 -44.19
N ASN A 5 -46.94 -19.74 -45.41
CA ASN A 5 -45.65 -19.80 -46.13
C ASN A 5 -45.15 -18.44 -46.67
N SER A 6 -45.69 -17.29 -46.22
CA SER A 6 -45.17 -15.99 -46.67
C SER A 6 -43.88 -15.58 -45.94
N THR A 7 -42.95 -14.93 -46.66
CA THR A 7 -41.77 -14.28 -46.06
C THR A 7 -42.18 -13.14 -45.13
N ALA A 8 -41.35 -12.85 -44.13
CA ALA A 8 -41.56 -11.71 -43.24
C ALA A 8 -41.57 -10.39 -44.03
N VAL A 9 -42.45 -9.47 -43.63
CA VAL A 9 -42.55 -8.13 -44.23
C VAL A 9 -42.27 -7.08 -43.17
N GLY A 10 -41.60 -6.00 -43.56
CA GLY A 10 -41.43 -4.84 -42.68
C GLY A 10 -42.76 -4.09 -42.52
N LEU A 11 -42.98 -3.54 -41.32
CA LEU A 11 -43.99 -2.52 -41.09
C LEU A 11 -43.28 -1.15 -41.13
N HIS A 12 -43.75 -0.27 -42.01
CA HIS A 12 -43.15 1.04 -42.25
C HIS A 12 -44.19 2.14 -42.04
N ASN A 13 -43.73 3.39 -41.88
CA ASN A 13 -44.57 4.55 -41.59
C ASN A 13 -45.44 4.38 -40.33
N VAL A 14 -44.87 3.71 -39.32
CA VAL A 14 -45.46 3.54 -37.99
C VAL A 14 -45.05 4.76 -37.17
N ALA A 15 -46.03 5.45 -36.58
CA ALA A 15 -45.76 6.53 -35.63
C ALA A 15 -45.14 5.96 -34.35
N ASP A 16 -44.35 6.76 -33.63
CA ASP A 16 -43.80 6.37 -32.34
C ASP A 16 -44.91 5.98 -31.37
N GLY A 17 -44.84 4.74 -30.87
CA GLY A 17 -45.80 4.24 -29.90
C GLY A 17 -45.56 4.80 -28.51
N GLN A 18 -46.60 4.88 -27.68
CA GLN A 18 -46.41 5.26 -26.29
C GLN A 18 -45.62 4.20 -25.52
N ILE A 19 -44.46 4.55 -24.96
CA ILE A 19 -43.69 3.66 -24.07
C ILE A 19 -44.16 3.90 -22.63
N ALA A 20 -45.15 3.13 -22.21
CA ALA A 20 -45.71 3.18 -20.86
C ALA A 20 -46.22 1.81 -20.43
N ASN A 21 -46.34 1.61 -19.11
CA ASN A 21 -46.92 0.38 -18.56
C ASN A 21 -48.37 0.20 -19.06
N GLY A 22 -48.67 -0.97 -19.63
CA GLY A 22 -49.98 -1.27 -20.22
C GLY A 22 -50.21 -0.74 -21.64
N SER A 23 -49.21 -0.14 -22.30
CA SER A 23 -49.30 0.22 -23.71
C SER A 23 -49.33 -1.03 -24.60
N HIS A 24 -50.10 -0.95 -25.69
CA HIS A 24 -50.15 -1.96 -26.75
C HIS A 24 -49.69 -1.39 -28.10
N ASP A 25 -49.12 -0.19 -28.09
CA ASP A 25 -48.62 0.44 -29.30
C ASP A 25 -47.40 -0.29 -29.84
N ALA A 26 -47.26 -0.34 -31.16
CA ALA A 26 -46.02 -0.77 -31.79
C ALA A 26 -44.92 0.28 -31.54
N VAL A 27 -43.72 -0.16 -31.18
CA VAL A 27 -42.54 0.71 -31.04
C VAL A 27 -41.75 0.77 -32.35
N THR A 28 -41.17 1.93 -32.65
CA THR A 28 -40.36 2.13 -33.87
C THR A 28 -38.89 1.84 -33.62
N GLY A 29 -38.14 1.67 -34.72
CA GLY A 29 -36.67 1.58 -34.65
C GLY A 29 -36.01 2.84 -34.08
N GLY A 30 -36.62 4.03 -34.29
CA GLY A 30 -36.12 5.29 -33.73
C GLY A 30 -36.16 5.30 -32.21
N GLN A 31 -37.24 4.82 -31.61
CA GLN A 31 -37.38 4.72 -30.16
C GLN A 31 -36.38 3.74 -29.54
N ILE A 32 -36.19 2.56 -30.16
CA ILE A 32 -35.18 1.57 -29.73
C ILE A 32 -33.78 2.16 -29.85
N ASN A 33 -33.48 2.90 -30.93
CA ASN A 33 -32.20 3.55 -31.13
C ASN A 33 -31.91 4.58 -30.03
N SER A 34 -32.86 5.44 -29.70
CA SER A 34 -32.70 6.42 -28.61
C SER A 34 -32.47 5.77 -27.25
N ILE A 35 -33.14 4.66 -26.95
CA ILE A 35 -32.92 3.87 -25.72
C ILE A 35 -31.51 3.27 -25.73
N GLY A 36 -31.12 2.63 -26.85
CA GLY A 36 -29.81 2.01 -27.01
C GLY A 36 -28.65 3.02 -26.86
N GLU A 37 -28.75 4.18 -27.49
CA GLU A 37 -27.78 5.27 -27.36
C GLU A 37 -27.69 5.79 -25.91
N SER A 38 -28.82 5.89 -25.21
CA SER A 38 -28.84 6.29 -23.81
C SER A 38 -28.13 5.27 -22.91
N ILE A 39 -28.38 3.97 -23.13
CA ILE A 39 -27.71 2.88 -22.40
C ILE A 39 -26.19 2.91 -22.66
N ALA A 40 -25.78 3.03 -23.92
CA ALA A 40 -24.38 3.14 -24.29
C ALA A 40 -23.68 4.32 -23.59
N LYS A 41 -24.35 5.49 -23.55
CA LYS A 41 -23.85 6.67 -22.84
C LYS A 41 -23.72 6.44 -21.32
N PHE A 42 -24.65 5.72 -20.71
CA PHE A 42 -24.57 5.40 -19.28
C PHE A 42 -23.46 4.41 -18.95
N LEU A 43 -23.21 3.42 -19.81
CA LEU A 43 -22.07 2.52 -19.66
C LEU A 43 -20.74 3.28 -19.87
N GLY A 44 -20.70 4.24 -20.79
CA GLY A 44 -19.46 4.92 -21.14
C GLY A 44 -18.44 3.94 -21.70
N GLY A 45 -17.15 4.17 -21.45
CA GLY A 45 -16.08 3.25 -21.89
C GLY A 45 -16.14 2.96 -23.40
N GLU A 46 -16.48 3.94 -24.24
CA GLU A 46 -16.62 3.76 -25.69
C GLU A 46 -17.75 2.80 -26.13
N ALA A 47 -18.66 2.40 -25.24
CA ALA A 47 -19.89 1.71 -25.62
C ALA A 47 -20.72 2.58 -26.58
N SER A 48 -21.37 1.93 -27.56
CA SER A 48 -22.18 2.58 -28.59
C SER A 48 -23.33 1.68 -29.00
N PHE A 49 -24.42 2.26 -29.51
CA PHE A 49 -25.50 1.49 -30.14
C PHE A 49 -25.48 1.75 -31.64
N LYS A 50 -25.26 0.70 -32.43
CA LYS A 50 -25.13 0.78 -33.90
C LYS A 50 -25.78 -0.44 -34.55
N ASP A 51 -26.47 -0.22 -35.66
CA ASP A 51 -27.10 -1.27 -36.48
C ASP A 51 -27.99 -2.24 -35.66
N GLY A 52 -28.68 -1.69 -34.65
CA GLY A 52 -29.55 -2.47 -33.76
C GLY A 52 -28.85 -3.24 -32.65
N GLY A 53 -27.53 -3.10 -32.49
CA GLY A 53 -26.72 -3.77 -31.46
C GLY A 53 -25.98 -2.81 -30.54
N LEU A 54 -25.79 -3.23 -29.29
CA LEU A 54 -24.94 -2.52 -28.32
C LEU A 54 -23.51 -3.06 -28.38
N THR A 55 -22.52 -2.18 -28.50
CA THR A 55 -21.10 -2.53 -28.37
C THR A 55 -20.70 -2.52 -26.90
N GLN A 56 -19.83 -3.45 -26.50
CA GLN A 56 -19.32 -3.53 -25.14
C GLN A 56 -18.53 -2.25 -24.78
N PRO A 57 -18.58 -1.81 -23.51
CA PRO A 57 -17.65 -0.81 -23.02
C PRO A 57 -16.23 -1.40 -22.94
N THR A 58 -15.24 -0.53 -22.78
CA THR A 58 -13.83 -0.82 -22.59
C THR A 58 -13.35 0.05 -21.44
N TYR A 59 -13.03 -0.59 -20.31
CA TYR A 59 -12.45 0.06 -19.14
C TYR A 59 -10.99 -0.34 -19.01
N LYS A 60 -10.09 0.62 -19.21
CA LYS A 60 -8.66 0.44 -18.96
C LYS A 60 -8.34 0.87 -17.53
N LEU A 61 -8.11 -0.10 -16.67
CA LEU A 61 -7.79 0.11 -15.26
C LEU A 61 -6.37 -0.38 -14.96
N SER A 62 -5.80 0.10 -13.87
CA SER A 62 -4.59 -0.52 -13.32
C SER A 62 -4.89 -1.94 -12.82
N ASP A 63 -3.90 -2.82 -12.84
CA ASP A 63 -3.86 -4.12 -12.15
C ASP A 63 -2.63 -4.06 -11.24
N VAL A 64 -2.87 -4.08 -9.94
CA VAL A 64 -1.85 -3.98 -8.90
C VAL A 64 -1.63 -5.38 -8.34
N SER A 65 -0.40 -5.92 -8.45
CA SER A 65 -0.07 -7.22 -7.87
C SER A 65 0.12 -7.16 -6.36
N THR A 66 0.19 -8.32 -5.72
CA THR A 66 0.50 -8.48 -4.28
C THR A 66 1.87 -7.90 -3.91
N GLU A 67 2.81 -7.89 -4.86
CA GLU A 67 4.16 -7.31 -4.69
C GLU A 67 4.19 -5.81 -5.03
N GLY A 68 3.05 -5.24 -5.45
CA GLY A 68 2.94 -3.82 -5.77
C GLY A 68 3.33 -3.43 -7.19
N LYS A 69 3.54 -4.39 -8.07
CA LYS A 69 3.76 -4.10 -9.50
C LYS A 69 2.45 -3.61 -10.10
N VAL A 70 2.52 -2.52 -10.86
CA VAL A 70 1.37 -1.94 -11.57
C VAL A 70 1.49 -2.24 -13.06
N THR A 71 0.43 -2.78 -13.63
CA THR A 71 0.26 -2.96 -15.08
C THR A 71 -1.11 -2.45 -15.53
N ASP A 72 -1.32 -2.32 -16.83
CA ASP A 72 -2.63 -1.99 -17.38
C ASP A 72 -3.44 -3.26 -17.63
N LYS A 73 -4.75 -3.20 -17.38
CA LYS A 73 -5.69 -4.27 -17.70
C LYS A 73 -6.99 -3.70 -18.26
N THR A 74 -7.50 -4.37 -19.28
CA THR A 74 -8.73 -3.99 -19.96
C THR A 74 -9.87 -4.90 -19.53
N PHE A 75 -11.03 -4.30 -19.26
CA PHE A 75 -12.29 -4.97 -18.92
C PHE A 75 -13.37 -4.54 -19.88
N THR A 76 -14.26 -5.45 -20.29
CA THR A 76 -15.30 -5.15 -21.29
C THR A 76 -16.72 -5.13 -20.72
N ASP A 77 -16.84 -5.20 -19.39
CA ASP A 77 -18.09 -5.06 -18.67
C ASP A 77 -17.87 -4.44 -17.30
N VAL A 78 -18.94 -3.91 -16.72
CA VAL A 78 -18.90 -3.18 -15.44
C VAL A 78 -18.56 -4.11 -14.27
N GLY A 79 -19.07 -5.34 -14.27
CA GLY A 79 -18.89 -6.29 -13.18
C GLY A 79 -17.45 -6.77 -13.06
N SER A 80 -16.80 -7.11 -14.19
CA SER A 80 -15.40 -7.50 -14.22
C SER A 80 -14.47 -6.33 -13.89
N ALA A 81 -14.77 -5.11 -14.35
CA ALA A 81 -14.04 -3.90 -13.99
C ALA A 81 -14.08 -3.65 -12.47
N PHE A 82 -15.25 -3.75 -11.84
CA PHE A 82 -15.38 -3.59 -10.38
C PHE A 82 -14.71 -4.73 -9.61
N THR A 83 -14.76 -5.96 -10.11
CA THR A 83 -14.03 -7.09 -9.52
C THR A 83 -12.51 -6.84 -9.57
N GLY A 84 -12.02 -6.27 -10.67
CA GLY A 84 -10.62 -5.84 -10.80
C GLY A 84 -10.25 -4.75 -9.80
N LEU A 85 -11.11 -3.74 -9.62
CA LEU A 85 -10.88 -2.67 -8.65
C LEU A 85 -10.89 -3.19 -7.21
N ASP A 86 -11.84 -4.05 -6.84
CA ASP A 86 -11.91 -4.69 -5.52
C ASP A 86 -10.63 -5.49 -5.22
N LYS A 87 -10.14 -6.25 -6.20
CA LYS A 87 -8.85 -6.95 -6.09
C LYS A 87 -7.69 -5.97 -5.84
N ASN A 88 -7.62 -4.87 -6.60
CA ASN A 88 -6.57 -3.88 -6.41
C ASN A 88 -6.62 -3.26 -5.01
N ILE A 89 -7.81 -2.92 -4.51
CA ILE A 89 -8.00 -2.35 -3.17
C ILE A 89 -7.51 -3.34 -2.11
N LYS A 90 -7.85 -4.63 -2.22
CA LYS A 90 -7.36 -5.68 -1.32
C LYS A 90 -5.84 -5.79 -1.34
N ASN A 91 -5.24 -5.85 -2.53
CA ASN A 91 -3.78 -5.92 -2.68
C ASN A 91 -3.07 -4.69 -2.08
N VAL A 92 -3.62 -3.48 -2.28
CA VAL A 92 -3.07 -2.27 -1.66
C VAL A 92 -3.21 -2.31 -0.14
N ASN A 93 -4.35 -2.74 0.37
CA ASN A 93 -4.58 -2.86 1.82
C ASN A 93 -3.61 -3.86 2.47
N ASP A 94 -3.39 -5.01 1.84
CA ASP A 94 -2.46 -6.04 2.33
C ASP A 94 -1.01 -5.51 2.37
N ARG A 95 -0.59 -4.78 1.34
CA ARG A 95 0.73 -4.13 1.31
C ARG A 95 0.89 -3.05 2.38
N ILE A 96 -0.15 -2.26 2.63
CA ILE A 96 -0.14 -1.25 3.71
C ILE A 96 0.07 -1.95 5.05
N LYS A 97 -0.61 -3.09 5.27
CA LYS A 97 -0.43 -3.89 6.48
C LYS A 97 0.99 -4.43 6.60
N GLU A 98 1.54 -5.01 5.54
CA GLU A 98 2.91 -5.51 5.52
C GLU A 98 3.93 -4.41 5.83
N VAL A 99 3.80 -3.23 5.21
CA VAL A 99 4.66 -2.07 5.49
C VAL A 99 4.51 -1.62 6.94
N SER A 100 3.29 -1.54 7.46
CA SER A 100 3.04 -1.15 8.84
C SER A 100 3.67 -2.12 9.84
N GLU A 101 3.58 -3.43 9.59
CA GLU A 101 4.18 -4.47 10.43
C GLU A 101 5.70 -4.46 10.31
N GLY A 102 6.26 -4.34 9.11
CA GLY A 102 7.70 -4.25 8.87
C GLY A 102 8.33 -3.03 9.54
N VAL A 103 7.73 -1.84 9.37
CA VAL A 103 8.17 -0.61 10.04
C VAL A 103 8.09 -0.77 11.56
N ALA A 104 7.05 -1.41 12.10
CA ALA A 104 6.93 -1.65 13.53
C ALA A 104 7.99 -2.62 14.08
N GLN A 105 8.48 -3.57 13.28
CA GLN A 105 9.53 -4.51 13.72
C GLN A 105 10.93 -3.90 13.67
N ASP A 106 11.25 -3.11 12.64
CA ASP A 106 12.61 -2.62 12.41
C ASP A 106 12.88 -1.21 12.94
N SER A 107 11.86 -0.54 13.48
CA SER A 107 12.01 0.80 14.09
C SER A 107 12.37 0.74 15.58
N LEU A 108 13.08 1.77 16.05
CA LEU A 108 13.27 2.03 17.47
C LEU A 108 11.99 2.70 18.03
N ASN A 109 11.05 1.89 18.48
CA ASN A 109 9.72 2.36 18.85
C ASN A 109 9.59 2.75 20.32
N TRP A 110 8.71 3.72 20.59
CA TRP A 110 8.27 4.04 21.94
C TRP A 110 7.40 2.91 22.49
N SER A 111 7.75 2.41 23.67
CA SER A 111 6.93 1.46 24.44
C SER A 111 6.16 2.21 25.52
N ASN A 112 4.84 2.13 25.48
CA ASN A 112 4.00 2.69 26.55
C ASN A 112 4.15 1.95 27.87
N THR A 113 4.45 0.64 27.82
CA THR A 113 4.68 -0.18 29.03
C THR A 113 5.97 0.22 29.73
N GLU A 114 7.04 0.47 28.96
CA GLU A 114 8.34 0.85 29.51
C GLU A 114 8.46 2.37 29.73
N GLY A 115 7.60 3.17 29.10
CA GLY A 115 7.68 4.63 29.11
C GLY A 115 8.96 5.16 28.45
N ALA A 116 9.48 4.46 27.44
CA ALA A 116 10.75 4.78 26.79
C ALA A 116 10.82 4.24 25.35
N PHE A 117 11.78 4.74 24.57
CA PHE A 117 12.19 4.07 23.33
C PHE A 117 12.92 2.76 23.66
N VAL A 118 12.51 1.65 23.05
CA VAL A 118 13.04 0.32 23.35
C VAL A 118 13.96 -0.15 22.23
N ALA A 119 15.23 -0.36 22.55
CA ALA A 119 16.25 -0.89 21.64
C ALA A 119 16.35 -2.43 21.71
N GLN A 120 15.20 -3.13 21.73
CA GLN A 120 15.16 -4.59 21.66
C GLN A 120 14.72 -5.03 20.27
N HIS A 121 15.40 -6.01 19.69
CA HIS A 121 15.09 -6.54 18.37
C HIS A 121 15.11 -8.08 18.39
N GLY A 122 14.38 -8.70 17.48
CA GLY A 122 14.19 -10.14 17.40
C GLY A 122 12.72 -10.55 17.37
N LYS A 123 12.48 -11.85 17.18
CA LYS A 123 11.12 -12.42 17.15
C LYS A 123 10.44 -12.27 18.51
N GLU A 124 9.11 -12.19 18.50
CA GLU A 124 8.30 -12.15 19.72
C GLU A 124 8.64 -13.33 20.65
N GLY A 125 8.80 -13.05 21.95
CA GLY A 125 9.26 -14.03 22.95
C GLY A 125 10.78 -14.32 22.94
N ALA A 126 11.55 -13.78 21.99
CA ALA A 126 13.00 -13.93 21.88
C ALA A 126 13.72 -12.59 21.62
N LYS A 127 13.07 -11.47 21.96
CA LYS A 127 13.66 -10.13 21.84
C LYS A 127 14.83 -9.97 22.80
N ALA A 128 15.90 -9.32 22.33
CA ALA A 128 17.09 -9.05 23.13
C ALA A 128 17.57 -7.61 22.92
N ASN A 129 18.27 -7.09 23.94
CA ASN A 129 18.90 -5.77 23.86
C ASN A 129 19.86 -5.71 22.67
N SER A 130 19.68 -4.69 21.84
CA SER A 130 20.44 -4.48 20.61
C SER A 130 21.42 -3.33 20.74
N LYS A 131 22.50 -3.40 19.95
CA LYS A 131 23.46 -2.29 19.87
C LYS A 131 22.89 -1.17 19.01
N ILE A 132 23.07 0.08 19.46
CA ILE A 132 22.88 1.26 18.62
C ILE A 132 24.27 1.70 18.13
N LYS A 133 24.53 1.56 16.83
CA LYS A 133 25.83 1.89 16.21
C LYS A 133 25.73 3.15 15.36
N PHE A 134 26.89 3.70 14.98
CA PHE A 134 27.02 4.95 14.21
C PHE A 134 26.49 6.19 14.93
N LEU A 135 26.52 6.15 16.27
CA LEU A 135 26.25 7.31 17.11
C LEU A 135 27.48 8.24 17.10
N ALA A 136 27.28 9.49 16.68
CA ALA A 136 28.29 10.54 16.84
C ALA A 136 28.61 10.75 18.33
N ALA A 137 29.79 11.29 18.66
CA ALA A 137 30.09 11.63 20.04
C ALA A 137 29.17 12.79 20.47
N GLY A 138 28.41 12.58 21.54
CA GLY A 138 27.52 13.62 22.07
C GLY A 138 28.26 14.63 22.95
N ASP A 139 27.69 15.80 23.13
CA ASP A 139 28.25 16.82 24.02
C ASP A 139 28.26 16.32 25.48
N VAL A 140 29.38 16.54 26.17
CA VAL A 140 29.53 16.20 27.60
C VAL A 140 29.47 17.48 28.42
N GLY A 141 28.32 17.72 29.05
CA GLY A 141 28.08 18.88 29.90
C GLY A 141 26.91 18.63 30.86
N GLN A 142 26.79 19.45 31.90
CA GLN A 142 25.83 19.22 33.00
C GLN A 142 24.36 19.14 32.54
N ALA A 143 24.01 19.86 31.48
CA ALA A 143 22.66 19.91 30.92
C ALA A 143 22.51 19.11 29.62
N SER A 144 23.51 18.32 29.23
CA SER A 144 23.46 17.58 27.97
C SER A 144 22.37 16.51 28.01
N THR A 145 21.62 16.41 26.92
CA THR A 145 20.62 15.36 26.66
C THR A 145 21.06 14.43 25.54
N GLU A 146 22.31 14.53 25.11
CA GLU A 146 22.85 13.73 24.01
C GLU A 146 23.35 12.37 24.51
N ALA A 147 23.14 11.34 23.70
CA ALA A 147 23.69 10.02 24.00
C ALA A 147 25.21 10.02 23.79
N VAL A 148 25.94 9.46 24.75
CA VAL A 148 27.39 9.25 24.62
C VAL A 148 27.69 7.92 23.93
N ASN A 149 28.78 7.86 23.17
CA ASN A 149 29.22 6.62 22.54
C ASN A 149 30.45 6.02 23.26
N GLY A 150 30.89 4.86 22.77
CA GLY A 150 32.01 4.12 23.38
C GLY A 150 33.36 4.85 23.34
N SER A 151 33.62 5.72 22.37
CA SER A 151 34.92 6.42 22.30
C SER A 151 35.07 7.45 23.43
N GLN A 152 33.97 8.09 23.82
CA GLN A 152 33.94 9.04 24.93
C GLN A 152 34.18 8.35 26.27
N LEU A 153 33.51 7.21 26.51
CA LEU A 153 33.75 6.43 27.72
C LEU A 153 35.19 5.91 27.80
N TYR A 154 35.75 5.47 26.66
CA TYR A 154 37.15 5.04 26.57
C TYR A 154 38.13 6.18 26.86
N ALA A 155 37.89 7.38 26.32
CA ALA A 155 38.73 8.55 26.57
C ALA A 155 38.72 8.95 28.05
N LEU A 156 37.54 8.96 28.69
CA LEU A 156 37.41 9.22 30.12
C LEU A 156 38.19 8.20 30.96
N GLY A 157 37.99 6.90 30.71
CA GLY A 157 38.69 5.86 31.45
C GLY A 157 40.21 5.89 31.24
N SER A 158 40.67 6.25 30.04
CA SER A 158 42.10 6.43 29.75
C SER A 158 42.70 7.59 30.54
N SER A 159 41.99 8.72 30.64
CA SER A 159 42.43 9.86 31.45
C SER A 159 42.51 9.51 32.93
N VAL A 160 41.50 8.82 33.47
CA VAL A 160 41.50 8.35 34.88
C VAL A 160 42.66 7.40 35.15
N ALA A 161 42.92 6.44 34.27
CA ALA A 161 44.04 5.51 34.42
C ALA A 161 45.40 6.23 34.43
N GLN A 162 45.57 7.27 33.60
CA GLN A 162 46.79 8.09 33.62
C GLN A 162 47.00 8.80 34.95
N TYR A 163 45.94 9.32 35.58
CA TYR A 163 46.05 9.92 36.91
C TYR A 163 46.52 8.95 37.99
N PHE A 164 46.12 7.66 37.90
CA PHE A 164 46.61 6.65 38.83
C PHE A 164 48.09 6.29 38.62
N GLY A 165 48.62 6.41 37.39
CA GLY A 165 49.99 6.01 37.10
C GLY A 165 50.21 4.51 37.33
N GLY A 166 51.43 4.09 37.72
CA GLY A 166 51.72 2.69 38.08
C GLY A 166 51.43 1.66 36.98
N GLY A 167 51.37 2.07 35.71
CA GLY A 167 51.01 1.19 34.58
C GLY A 167 49.52 0.84 34.47
N ALA A 168 48.64 1.59 35.12
CA ALA A 168 47.19 1.51 34.92
C ALA A 168 46.80 1.90 33.48
N GLY A 169 45.76 1.27 32.94
CA GLY A 169 45.30 1.50 31.57
C GLY A 169 44.25 0.48 31.14
N TYR A 170 44.01 0.38 29.84
CA TYR A 170 43.19 -0.68 29.26
C TYR A 170 44.07 -1.83 28.72
N ASP A 171 43.64 -3.08 28.92
CA ASP A 171 44.22 -4.23 28.24
C ASP A 171 43.76 -4.31 26.76
N LYS A 172 44.18 -5.35 26.04
CA LYS A 172 43.86 -5.51 24.60
C LYS A 172 42.39 -5.84 24.37
N GLU A 173 41.70 -6.31 25.39
CA GLU A 173 40.31 -6.70 25.42
C GLU A 173 39.40 -5.53 25.87
N GLY A 174 40.00 -4.42 26.33
CA GLY A 174 39.29 -3.23 26.77
C GLY A 174 38.90 -3.23 28.26
N ASN A 175 39.48 -4.11 29.08
CA ASN A 175 39.28 -4.10 30.53
C ASN A 175 40.29 -3.17 31.22
N LEU A 176 39.87 -2.57 32.35
CA LEU A 176 40.73 -1.73 33.18
C LEU A 176 41.76 -2.57 33.92
N LYS A 177 43.04 -2.27 33.68
CA LYS A 177 44.21 -2.79 34.39
C LYS A 177 44.54 -1.88 35.58
N ALA A 178 44.65 -2.48 36.76
CA ALA A 178 45.01 -1.78 37.99
C ALA A 178 46.47 -1.26 37.99
N PRO A 179 46.75 -0.14 38.68
CA PRO A 179 48.12 0.31 38.89
C PRO A 179 48.89 -0.66 39.80
N SER A 180 50.20 -0.77 39.59
CA SER A 180 51.13 -1.46 40.49
C SER A 180 52.19 -0.47 40.96
N PHE A 181 52.28 -0.33 42.28
CA PHE A 181 53.31 0.45 42.94
C PHE A 181 54.24 -0.49 43.68
N LYS A 182 55.53 -0.22 43.59
CA LYS A 182 56.53 -0.84 44.47
C LYS A 182 56.86 0.17 45.56
N VAL A 183 56.79 -0.28 46.81
CA VAL A 183 57.21 0.48 47.98
C VAL A 183 58.71 0.33 48.15
#